data_AF-A0A9X1Q885-F1
#
_entry.id   AF-A0A9X1Q885-F1
#
_cell.length_a   1.000
_cell.length_b   1.000
_cell.length_c   1.000
_cell.angle_alpha   90.00
_cell.angle_beta   90.00
_cell.angle_gamma   90.00
#
_symmetry.space_group_name_H-M   'P 1'
#
loop_
_entity.id
_entity.type
_entity.pdbx_description
1 polymer ?
#
loop_
_entity_poly.entity_id
_entity_poly.type
_entity_poly.pdbx_seq_one_letter_code
_entity_poly.pdbx_strand_id
1 'polypeptide(L)'
;MKRELSVPGIAYGGDYNPEQWPEEVWAEDMRLMREAGVTMVSVGIFSWALLEPKEGAYDFSLLDKVLDLLHGHGIAADLATPTAAPPAWFFKAHPEALPVDKDGRRLSYGSRQTFCASSPAYREAALRMVGEISRRYADHPAVAMWHVHNEYGCHNAECYCDESAAAFRRWLRARYEDDLDALNDAWGTRFWSQWYYDWDEILPPRPTGASPAGGWGWGRRRFS
;
A
#
# COMPACT_ATOMS: atom_id res chain seq x y z
N MET A 1 24.46 14.00 6.22
CA MET A 1 25.01 13.16 7.31
C MET A 1 24.65 11.72 6.96
N LYS A 2 25.60 10.79 6.84
CA LYS A 2 25.26 9.37 6.64
C LYS A 2 24.72 8.85 7.97
N ARG A 3 23.44 8.45 8.02
CA ARG A 3 22.93 7.65 9.14
C ARG A 3 23.42 6.23 8.92
N GLU A 4 24.29 5.75 9.81
CA GLU A 4 24.59 4.32 9.90
C GLU A 4 23.40 3.64 10.59
N LEU A 5 23.00 2.47 10.09
CA LEU A 5 21.96 1.66 10.73
C LEU A 5 22.44 1.29 12.14
N SER A 6 21.70 1.72 13.16
CA SER A 6 21.99 1.45 14.57
C SER A 6 21.56 0.04 15.00
N VAL A 7 21.87 -0.97 14.18
CA VAL A 7 21.56 -2.38 14.46
C VAL A 7 22.87 -3.16 14.52
N PRO A 8 23.25 -3.72 15.67
CA PRO A 8 24.49 -4.49 15.79
C PRO A 8 24.37 -5.84 15.07
N GLY A 9 25.32 -6.15 14.19
CA GLY A 9 25.40 -7.44 13.53
C GLY A 9 24.29 -7.68 12.49
N ILE A 10 23.81 -8.92 12.40
CA ILE A 10 22.71 -9.29 11.51
C ILE A 10 21.39 -8.88 12.17
N ALA A 11 20.54 -8.15 11.44
CA ALA A 11 19.19 -7.83 11.89
C ALA A 11 18.36 -9.12 12.06
N TYR A 12 17.79 -9.33 13.24
CA TYR A 12 17.07 -10.55 13.62
C TYR A 12 15.85 -10.21 14.47
N GLY A 13 14.69 -10.75 14.08
CA GLY A 13 13.39 -10.55 14.72
C GLY A 13 12.25 -10.82 13.75
N GLY A 14 11.20 -10.01 13.80
CA GLY A 14 10.03 -10.11 12.93
C GLY A 14 8.98 -9.04 13.22
N ASP A 15 7.79 -9.20 12.66
CA ASP A 15 6.65 -8.33 12.93
C ASP A 15 6.23 -8.41 14.41
N TYR A 16 6.11 -7.24 15.03
CA TYR A 16 5.64 -7.08 16.40
C TYR A 16 4.40 -6.18 16.42
N ASN A 17 3.29 -6.71 16.93
CA ASN A 17 1.98 -6.05 16.95
C ASN A 17 1.49 -5.89 18.42
N PRO A 18 2.14 -5.02 19.21
CA PRO A 18 1.84 -4.86 20.64
C PRO A 18 0.41 -4.38 20.89
N GLU A 19 -0.20 -3.66 19.94
CA GLU A 19 -1.57 -3.15 20.06
C GLU A 19 -2.64 -4.25 20.13
N GLN A 20 -2.27 -5.50 19.79
CA GLN A 20 -3.17 -6.66 19.89
C GLN A 20 -3.15 -7.32 21.27
N TRP A 21 -2.25 -6.89 22.16
CA TRP A 21 -2.02 -7.47 23.47
C TRP A 21 -2.10 -6.41 24.57
N PRO A 22 -2.56 -6.77 25.78
CA PRO A 22 -2.50 -5.88 26.94
C PRO A 22 -1.07 -5.43 27.26
N GLU A 23 -0.91 -4.22 27.80
CA GLU A 23 0.40 -3.59 28.09
C GLU A 23 1.26 -4.43 29.06
N GLU A 24 0.65 -5.23 29.93
CA GLU A 24 1.37 -6.14 30.82
C GLU A 24 2.16 -7.24 30.09
N VAL A 25 1.80 -7.56 28.85
CA VAL A 25 2.52 -8.57 28.03
C VAL A 25 3.83 -7.99 27.48
N TRP A 26 3.88 -6.68 27.21
CA TRP A 26 5.00 -6.08 26.48
C TRP A 26 6.32 -6.17 27.25
N ALA A 27 6.29 -6.10 28.58
CA ALA A 27 7.48 -6.28 29.40
C ALA A 27 8.07 -7.69 29.26
N GLU A 28 7.22 -8.70 29.16
CA GLU A 28 7.64 -10.08 28.95
C GLU A 28 8.13 -10.32 27.52
N ASP A 29 7.49 -9.68 26.53
CA ASP A 29 7.97 -9.68 25.14
C ASP A 29 9.41 -9.16 25.06
N MET A 30 9.71 -8.02 25.71
CA MET A 30 11.07 -7.47 25.72
C MET A 30 12.07 -8.41 26.40
N ARG A 31 11.67 -9.06 27.49
CA ARG A 31 12.51 -10.04 28.19
C ARG A 31 12.86 -11.22 27.27
N LEU A 32 11.85 -11.79 26.61
CA LEU A 32 11.99 -12.93 25.70
C LEU A 32 12.76 -12.57 24.43
N MET A 33 12.51 -11.40 23.85
CA MET A 33 13.24 -10.89 22.69
C MET A 33 14.74 -10.76 23.01
N ARG A 34 15.08 -10.22 24.18
CA ARG A 34 16.48 -10.12 24.62
C ARG A 34 17.11 -11.50 24.86
N GLU A 35 16.37 -12.43 25.46
CA GLU A 35 16.83 -13.81 25.67
C GLU A 35 17.09 -14.52 24.33
N ALA A 36 16.23 -14.30 23.33
CA ALA A 36 16.36 -14.85 21.99
C ALA A 36 17.42 -14.14 21.13
N GLY A 37 17.96 -13.01 21.58
CA GLY A 37 18.92 -12.20 20.83
C GLY A 37 18.31 -11.41 19.66
N VAL A 38 17.02 -11.06 19.74
CA VAL A 38 16.36 -10.17 18.79
C VAL A 38 17.02 -8.80 18.81
N THR A 39 17.36 -8.28 17.63
CA THR A 39 18.03 -6.98 17.46
C THR A 39 17.13 -5.93 16.83
N MET A 40 16.09 -6.32 16.10
CA MET A 40 15.16 -5.41 15.44
C MET A 40 13.79 -6.07 15.24
N VAL A 41 12.72 -5.29 15.37
CA VAL A 41 11.33 -5.71 15.06
C VAL A 41 10.65 -4.72 14.15
N SER A 42 9.69 -5.18 13.34
CA SER A 42 8.86 -4.33 12.48
C SER A 42 7.55 -4.00 13.19
N VAL A 43 7.22 -2.72 13.35
CA VAL A 43 6.06 -2.26 14.13
C VAL A 43 5.18 -1.31 13.33
N GLY A 44 3.88 -1.32 13.63
CA GLY A 44 2.94 -0.33 13.07
C GLY A 44 2.36 -0.68 11.70
N ILE A 45 2.59 -1.90 11.17
CA ILE A 45 2.29 -2.23 9.76
C ILE A 45 0.81 -2.08 9.42
N PHE A 46 -0.09 -2.46 10.33
CA PHE A 46 -1.53 -2.42 10.14
C PHE A 46 -2.25 -1.50 11.13
N SER A 47 -1.55 -0.53 11.70
CA SER A 47 -2.05 0.26 12.83
C SER A 47 -2.75 1.56 12.42
N TRP A 48 -3.19 1.74 11.16
CA TRP A 48 -3.77 3.01 10.68
C TRP A 48 -4.99 3.42 11.52
N ALA A 49 -5.93 2.50 11.72
CA ALA A 49 -7.14 2.76 12.49
C ALA A 49 -6.86 3.15 13.96
N LEU A 50 -5.75 2.66 14.52
CA LEU A 50 -5.29 3.01 15.85
C LEU A 50 -4.69 4.43 15.87
N LEU A 51 -3.82 4.72 14.88
CA LEU A 51 -3.07 5.97 14.81
C LEU A 51 -3.91 7.15 14.33
N GLU A 52 -4.95 6.91 13.53
CA GLU A 52 -5.91 7.91 13.07
C GLU A 52 -7.34 7.35 13.21
N PRO A 53 -7.95 7.39 14.41
CA PRO A 53 -9.28 6.83 14.67
C PRO A 53 -10.41 7.54 13.91
N LYS A 54 -10.18 8.78 13.47
CA LYS A 54 -11.05 9.54 12.56
C LYS A 54 -10.17 10.47 11.71
N GLU A 55 -10.63 10.85 10.54
CA GLU A 55 -9.86 11.69 9.61
C GLU A 55 -9.26 12.92 10.29
N GLY A 56 -7.93 13.06 10.20
CA GLY A 56 -7.15 14.17 10.73
C GLY A 56 -6.99 14.20 12.24
N ALA A 57 -7.53 13.23 12.99
CA ALA A 57 -7.30 13.13 14.43
C ALA A 57 -6.39 11.94 14.73
N TYR A 58 -5.22 12.24 15.28
CA TYR A 58 -4.17 11.26 15.50
C TYR A 58 -3.99 10.94 16.99
N ASP A 59 -3.79 9.66 17.30
CA ASP A 59 -3.38 9.18 18.62
C ASP A 59 -2.11 8.34 18.49
N PHE A 60 -1.00 8.94 18.89
CA PHE A 60 0.33 8.33 18.84
C PHE A 60 0.76 7.72 20.17
N SER A 61 -0.06 7.83 21.21
CA SER A 61 0.34 7.53 22.59
C SER A 61 0.83 6.10 22.78
N LEU A 62 0.21 5.13 22.10
CA LEU A 62 0.63 3.73 22.16
C LEU A 62 1.96 3.52 21.42
N LEU A 63 2.09 4.06 20.21
CA LEU A 63 3.28 3.89 19.40
C LEU A 63 4.51 4.56 20.03
N ASP A 64 4.33 5.72 20.68
CA ASP A 64 5.38 6.37 21.46
C ASP A 64 5.92 5.44 22.55
N LYS A 65 5.03 4.87 23.38
CA LYS A 65 5.41 3.93 24.44
C LYS A 65 6.16 2.71 23.90
N VAL A 66 5.69 2.15 22.78
CA VAL A 66 6.31 0.98 22.15
C VAL A 66 7.72 1.30 21.66
N LEU A 67 7.91 2.44 20.97
CA LEU A 67 9.22 2.83 20.48
C LEU A 67 10.20 3.15 21.62
N ASP A 68 9.73 3.82 22.68
CA ASP A 68 10.52 4.06 23.90
C ASP A 68 10.92 2.74 24.58
N LEU A 69 9.98 1.79 24.67
CA LEU A 69 10.20 0.48 25.27
C LEU A 69 11.25 -0.33 24.49
N LEU A 70 11.14 -0.35 23.16
CA LEU A 70 12.11 -1.00 22.27
C LEU A 70 13.49 -0.38 22.44
N HIS A 71 13.58 0.96 22.41
CA HIS A 71 14.84 1.66 22.60
C HIS A 71 15.49 1.33 23.96
N GLY A 72 14.70 1.36 25.04
CA GLY A 72 15.17 1.06 26.40
C GLY A 72 15.72 -0.37 26.56
N HIS A 73 15.31 -1.30 25.69
CA HIS A 73 15.78 -2.69 25.69
C HIS A 73 16.86 -2.97 24.64
N GLY A 74 17.32 -1.94 23.92
CA GLY A 74 18.34 -2.07 22.88
C GLY A 74 17.86 -2.79 21.63
N ILE A 75 16.55 -2.77 21.36
CA ILE A 75 15.92 -3.37 20.18
C ILE A 75 15.56 -2.23 19.23
N ALA A 76 16.01 -2.32 17.98
CA ALA A 76 15.67 -1.34 16.96
C ALA A 76 14.26 -1.55 16.40
N ALA A 77 13.69 -0.50 15.83
CA ALA A 77 12.42 -0.52 15.13
C ALA A 77 12.63 -0.32 13.62
N ASP A 78 12.08 -1.25 12.85
CA ASP A 78 11.70 -1.02 11.47
C ASP A 78 10.27 -0.47 11.46
N LEU A 79 10.14 0.86 11.41
CA LEU A 79 8.87 1.54 11.62
C LEU A 79 8.07 1.59 10.34
N ALA A 80 6.86 1.03 10.36
CA ALA A 80 6.03 0.99 9.19
C ALA A 80 5.25 2.28 8.93
N THR A 81 4.98 2.51 7.65
CA THR A 81 3.87 3.38 7.25
C THR A 81 2.62 2.51 7.19
N PRO A 82 1.57 2.75 7.99
CA PRO A 82 0.45 1.82 8.20
C PRO A 82 -0.54 1.78 7.02
N THR A 83 -0.09 2.17 5.83
CA THR A 83 -0.93 2.46 4.66
C THR A 83 -1.43 1.22 3.93
N ALA A 84 -1.09 0.03 4.43
CA ALA A 84 -1.47 -1.27 3.86
C ALA A 84 -2.96 -1.63 4.05
N ALA A 85 -3.61 -1.05 5.07
CA ALA A 85 -5.02 -1.28 5.35
C ALA A 85 -5.67 0.01 5.88
N PRO A 86 -6.33 0.80 5.00
CA PRO A 86 -7.08 1.98 5.45
C PRO A 86 -8.22 1.60 6.41
N PRO A 87 -8.56 2.49 7.36
CA PRO A 87 -9.60 2.25 8.34
C PRO A 87 -11.02 2.31 7.75
N ALA A 88 -12.00 1.75 8.46
CA ALA A 88 -13.40 1.75 8.01
C ALA A 88 -13.97 3.16 7.74
N TRP A 89 -13.57 4.18 8.52
CA TRP A 89 -14.02 5.55 8.31
C TRP A 89 -13.57 6.11 6.96
N PHE A 90 -12.41 5.68 6.46
CA PHE A 90 -11.91 6.10 5.16
C PHE A 90 -12.83 5.61 4.05
N PHE A 91 -13.20 4.33 4.05
CA PHE A 91 -14.11 3.78 3.04
C PHE A 91 -15.55 4.28 3.17
N LYS A 92 -15.96 4.71 4.37
CA LYS A 92 -17.24 5.39 4.56
C LYS A 92 -17.25 6.76 3.88
N ALA A 93 -16.15 7.50 3.94
CA ALA A 93 -15.99 8.80 3.28
C ALA A 93 -15.70 8.68 1.77
N HIS A 94 -14.94 7.64 1.39
CA HIS A 94 -14.44 7.38 0.05
C HIS A 94 -14.83 5.99 -0.47
N PRO A 95 -16.14 5.71 -0.67
CA PRO A 95 -16.59 4.41 -1.18
C PRO A 95 -16.05 4.10 -2.59
N GLU A 96 -15.71 5.13 -3.36
CA GLU A 96 -15.07 5.02 -4.68
C GLU A 96 -13.67 4.41 -4.62
N ALA A 97 -12.98 4.53 -3.48
CA ALA A 97 -11.64 3.98 -3.27
C ALA A 97 -11.63 2.46 -3.10
N LEU A 98 -12.79 1.81 -2.89
CA LEU A 98 -12.90 0.36 -2.91
C LEU A 98 -12.63 -0.17 -4.33
N PRO A 99 -11.84 -1.26 -4.47
CA PRO A 99 -11.50 -1.79 -5.77
C PRO A 99 -12.72 -2.43 -6.45
N VAL A 100 -12.68 -2.44 -7.78
CA VAL A 100 -13.66 -3.13 -8.63
C VAL A 100 -12.95 -4.30 -9.27
N ASP A 101 -13.51 -5.51 -9.13
CA ASP A 101 -12.96 -6.71 -9.74
C ASP A 101 -13.17 -6.74 -11.27
N LYS A 102 -12.59 -7.75 -11.92
CA LYS A 102 -12.68 -7.90 -13.38
C LYS A 102 -14.13 -7.99 -13.87
N ASP A 103 -15.04 -8.54 -13.07
CA ASP A 103 -16.45 -8.73 -13.41
C ASP A 103 -17.29 -7.46 -13.14
N GLY A 104 -16.66 -6.37 -12.70
CA GLY A 104 -17.32 -5.10 -12.42
C GLY A 104 -17.93 -5.02 -11.02
N ARG A 105 -17.66 -5.98 -10.12
CA ARG A 105 -18.16 -5.94 -8.75
C ARG A 105 -17.24 -5.11 -7.88
N ARG A 106 -17.81 -4.15 -7.14
CA ARG A 106 -17.08 -3.42 -6.10
C ARG A 106 -16.88 -4.33 -4.88
N LEU A 107 -15.65 -4.47 -4.43
CA LEU A 107 -15.31 -5.23 -3.23
C LEU A 107 -15.67 -4.42 -1.98
N SER A 108 -15.85 -5.10 -0.85
CA SER A 108 -16.22 -4.49 0.42
C SER A 108 -15.05 -4.50 1.42
N TYR A 109 -15.04 -3.53 2.33
CA TYR A 109 -14.16 -3.54 3.51
C TYR A 109 -14.43 -4.78 4.40
N GLY A 110 -13.40 -5.28 5.08
CA GLY A 110 -13.53 -6.39 6.04
C GLY A 110 -12.28 -7.27 6.18
N SER A 111 -11.35 -7.21 5.23
CA SER A 111 -10.05 -7.87 5.29
C SER A 111 -8.91 -6.83 5.23
N ARG A 112 -7.93 -6.98 4.33
CA ARG A 112 -6.80 -6.07 4.17
C ARG A 112 -6.56 -5.75 2.70
N GLN A 113 -5.89 -4.62 2.45
CA GLN A 113 -5.51 -4.16 1.12
C GLN A 113 -6.69 -3.96 0.15
N THR A 114 -7.92 -3.77 0.67
CA THR A 114 -9.11 -3.55 -0.15
C THR A 114 -9.27 -2.09 -0.58
N PHE A 115 -8.27 -1.58 -1.30
CA PHE A 115 -8.31 -0.23 -1.89
C PHE A 115 -7.79 -0.26 -3.33
N CYS A 116 -8.28 0.67 -4.15
CA CYS A 116 -7.78 0.92 -5.48
C CYS A 116 -6.44 1.68 -5.41
N ALA A 117 -5.36 1.07 -5.89
CA ALA A 117 -4.02 1.71 -5.92
C ALA A 117 -3.97 2.99 -6.77
N SER A 118 -4.91 3.16 -7.71
CA SER A 118 -5.05 4.36 -8.52
C SER A 118 -5.91 5.46 -7.88
N SER A 119 -6.55 5.21 -6.72
CA SER A 119 -7.44 6.17 -6.08
C SER A 119 -6.69 7.42 -5.60
N PRO A 120 -7.10 8.63 -6.05
CA PRO A 120 -6.56 9.88 -5.53
C PRO A 120 -6.81 10.06 -4.02
N ALA A 121 -8.02 9.74 -3.55
CA ALA A 121 -8.38 9.83 -2.14
C ALA A 121 -7.48 8.94 -1.25
N TYR A 122 -7.23 7.69 -1.67
CA TYR A 122 -6.30 6.81 -0.96
C TYR A 122 -4.88 7.39 -0.95
N ARG A 123 -4.39 7.87 -2.11
CA ARG A 123 -3.06 8.46 -2.23
C ARG A 123 -2.89 9.65 -1.29
N GLU A 124 -3.86 10.56 -1.27
CA GLU A 124 -3.84 11.74 -0.40
C GLU A 124 -3.85 11.35 1.08
N ALA A 125 -4.75 10.46 1.49
CA ALA A 125 -4.83 9.98 2.87
C ALA A 125 -3.55 9.26 3.31
N ALA A 126 -3.00 8.38 2.45
CA ALA A 126 -1.76 7.67 2.72
C ALA A 126 -0.57 8.64 2.87
N LEU A 127 -0.45 9.64 1.99
CA LEU A 127 0.60 10.65 2.08
C LEU A 127 0.48 11.51 3.34
N ARG A 128 -0.74 11.86 3.77
CA ARG A 128 -0.95 12.56 5.05
C ARG A 128 -0.46 11.73 6.24
N MET A 129 -0.89 10.47 6.32
CA MET A 129 -0.48 9.55 7.38
C MET A 129 1.06 9.36 7.42
N VAL A 130 1.67 9.10 6.25
CA VAL A 130 3.14 9.02 6.12
C VAL A 130 3.79 10.32 6.59
N GLY A 131 3.23 11.47 6.23
CA GLY A 131 3.70 12.79 6.64
C GLY A 131 3.70 12.99 8.16
N GLU A 132 2.63 12.60 8.85
CA GLU A 132 2.56 12.71 10.31
C GLU A 132 3.54 11.78 11.02
N ILE A 133 3.58 10.51 10.61
CA ILE A 133 4.51 9.51 11.17
C ILE A 133 5.96 9.94 10.95
N SER A 134 6.31 10.39 9.74
CA SER A 134 7.66 10.84 9.43
C SER A 134 8.03 12.07 10.25
N ARG A 135 7.13 13.07 10.35
CA ARG A 135 7.38 14.28 11.16
C ARG A 135 7.63 13.95 12.63
N ARG A 136 6.89 12.99 13.19
CA ARG A 136 6.98 12.62 14.60
C ARG A 136 8.21 11.76 14.93
N TYR A 137 8.50 10.78 14.08
CA TYR A 137 9.44 9.70 14.43
C TYR A 137 10.75 9.68 13.64
N ALA A 138 10.95 10.59 12.69
CA ALA A 138 12.18 10.61 11.88
C ALA A 138 13.47 10.66 12.71
N ASP A 139 13.44 11.27 13.90
CA ASP A 139 14.60 11.39 14.79
C ASP A 139 14.51 10.51 16.04
N HIS A 140 13.51 9.63 16.13
CA HIS A 140 13.35 8.74 17.27
C HIS A 140 14.49 7.70 17.31
N PRO A 141 15.20 7.52 18.44
CA PRO A 141 16.42 6.70 18.50
C PRO A 141 16.19 5.19 18.31
N ALA A 142 14.95 4.70 18.49
CA ALA A 142 14.59 3.33 18.12
C ALA A 142 14.55 3.12 16.60
N VAL A 143 14.19 4.15 15.81
CA VAL A 143 13.83 3.98 14.39
C VAL A 143 15.10 3.84 13.55
N ALA A 144 15.36 2.62 13.09
CA ALA A 144 16.52 2.29 12.28
C ALA A 144 16.18 2.23 10.77
N MET A 145 14.95 1.87 10.44
CA MET A 145 14.47 1.69 9.06
C MET A 145 12.98 2.06 8.93
N TRP A 146 12.55 2.27 7.69
CA TRP A 146 11.15 2.48 7.34
C TRP A 146 10.60 1.29 6.54
N HIS A 147 9.54 0.68 7.05
CA HIS A 147 8.77 -0.34 6.36
C HIS A 147 7.62 0.32 5.57
N VAL A 148 7.87 0.65 4.31
CA VAL A 148 6.87 1.36 3.50
C VAL A 148 5.77 0.40 3.07
N HIS A 149 4.55 0.67 3.56
CA HIS A 149 3.33 -0.10 3.26
C HIS A 149 3.47 -1.57 3.72
N ASN A 150 2.79 -2.52 3.08
CA ASN A 150 3.01 -3.95 3.18
C ASN A 150 2.57 -4.67 1.89
N GLU A 151 3.45 -5.49 1.31
CA GLU A 151 3.15 -6.41 0.20
C GLU A 151 2.30 -5.80 -0.95
N TYR A 152 2.80 -4.74 -1.60
CA TYR A 152 2.09 -4.12 -2.72
C TYR A 152 1.62 -5.17 -3.74
N GLY A 153 0.34 -5.09 -4.10
CA GLY A 153 -0.26 -5.97 -5.11
C GLY A 153 -0.73 -7.34 -4.62
N CYS A 154 -0.52 -7.70 -3.34
CA CYS A 154 -0.90 -9.03 -2.81
C CYS A 154 -2.39 -9.38 -3.06
N HIS A 155 -3.30 -8.43 -2.85
CA HIS A 155 -4.76 -8.57 -3.03
C HIS A 155 -5.36 -7.50 -3.94
N ASN A 156 -4.58 -6.48 -4.34
CA ASN A 156 -5.08 -5.33 -5.09
C ASN A 156 -4.19 -4.92 -6.28
N ALA A 157 -3.39 -5.83 -6.81
CA ALA A 157 -2.63 -5.58 -8.05
C ALA A 157 -3.53 -5.15 -9.20
N GLU A 158 -4.76 -5.67 -9.25
CA GLU A 158 -5.73 -5.34 -10.29
C GLU A 158 -6.96 -4.64 -9.72
N CYS A 159 -7.34 -3.54 -10.35
CA CYS A 159 -8.61 -2.87 -10.12
C CYS A 159 -9.15 -2.34 -11.46
N TYR A 160 -10.44 -2.51 -11.69
CA TYR A 160 -11.11 -2.24 -12.97
C TYR A 160 -12.06 -1.03 -12.90
N CYS A 161 -11.94 -0.20 -11.87
CA CYS A 161 -12.74 1.03 -11.72
C CYS A 161 -12.29 2.13 -12.69
N ASP A 162 -13.05 3.22 -12.75
CA ASP A 162 -12.80 4.32 -13.69
C ASP A 162 -11.48 5.07 -13.40
N GLU A 163 -11.06 5.14 -12.14
CA GLU A 163 -9.74 5.68 -11.77
C GLU A 163 -8.60 4.83 -12.33
N SER A 164 -8.71 3.51 -12.24
CA SER A 164 -7.75 2.59 -12.87
C SER A 164 -7.80 2.69 -14.39
N ALA A 165 -8.97 2.88 -14.99
CA ALA A 165 -9.11 3.12 -16.43
C ALA A 165 -8.39 4.40 -16.86
N ALA A 166 -8.56 5.48 -16.12
CA ALA A 166 -7.84 6.74 -16.35
C ALA A 166 -6.32 6.57 -16.16
N ALA A 167 -5.88 5.88 -15.11
CA ALA A 167 -4.47 5.58 -14.88
C ALA A 167 -3.86 4.72 -16.00
N PHE A 168 -4.59 3.72 -16.47
CA PHE A 168 -4.17 2.87 -17.57
C PHE A 168 -4.01 3.66 -18.87
N ARG A 169 -4.98 4.53 -19.22
CA ARG A 169 -4.87 5.42 -20.38
C ARG A 169 -3.66 6.36 -20.28
N ARG A 170 -3.40 6.95 -19.10
CA ARG A 170 -2.19 7.78 -18.88
C ARG A 170 -0.90 6.99 -19.10
N TRP A 171 -0.84 5.75 -18.62
CA TRP A 171 0.31 4.87 -18.84
C TRP A 171 0.48 4.53 -20.33
N LEU A 172 -0.61 4.24 -21.04
CA LEU A 172 -0.54 3.94 -22.48
C LEU A 172 -0.10 5.15 -23.29
N ARG A 173 -0.64 6.34 -23.01
CA ARG A 173 -0.19 7.59 -23.64
C ARG A 173 1.32 7.78 -23.45
N ALA A 174 1.84 7.61 -22.24
CA ALA A 174 3.28 7.70 -21.99
C ALA A 174 4.08 6.60 -22.74
N ARG A 175 3.54 5.38 -22.81
CA ARG A 175 4.20 4.24 -23.43
C ARG A 175 4.28 4.34 -24.96
N TYR A 176 3.29 4.95 -25.58
CA TYR A 176 3.19 5.11 -27.03
C TYR A 176 3.40 6.56 -27.46
N GLU A 177 4.04 7.39 -26.63
CA GLU A 177 4.40 8.77 -26.97
C GLU A 177 3.19 9.63 -27.42
N ASP A 178 2.03 9.40 -26.81
CA ASP A 178 0.73 9.98 -27.13
C ASP A 178 0.21 9.68 -28.55
N ASP A 179 0.81 8.70 -29.23
CA ASP A 179 0.44 8.21 -30.56
C ASP A 179 -0.54 7.03 -30.46
N LEU A 180 -1.82 7.31 -30.73
CA LEU A 180 -2.89 6.30 -30.70
C LEU A 180 -2.80 5.34 -31.89
N ASP A 181 -2.30 5.79 -33.04
CA ASP A 181 -2.13 4.92 -34.22
C ASP A 181 -1.03 3.88 -33.96
N ALA A 182 0.07 4.29 -33.32
CA ALA A 182 1.12 3.38 -32.89
C ALA A 182 0.60 2.31 -31.90
N LEU A 183 -0.29 2.69 -30.97
CA LEU A 183 -0.96 1.73 -30.09
C LEU A 183 -1.83 0.76 -30.88
N ASN A 184 -2.68 1.28 -31.77
CA ASN A 184 -3.59 0.49 -32.58
C ASN A 184 -2.84 -0.54 -33.43
N ASP A 185 -1.77 -0.12 -34.10
CA ASP A 185 -0.93 -1.01 -34.90
C ASP A 185 -0.20 -2.05 -34.02
N ALA A 186 0.33 -1.64 -32.86
CA ALA A 186 0.98 -2.57 -31.92
C ALA A 186 0.01 -3.62 -31.33
N TRP A 187 -1.27 -3.25 -31.17
CA TRP A 187 -2.30 -4.14 -30.62
C TRP A 187 -3.05 -4.92 -31.71
N GLY A 188 -2.87 -4.58 -32.98
CA GLY A 188 -3.56 -5.19 -34.11
C GLY A 188 -5.06 -4.92 -34.09
N THR A 189 -5.48 -3.73 -33.65
CA THR A 189 -6.88 -3.40 -33.36
C THR A 189 -7.79 -3.31 -34.59
N ARG A 190 -7.23 -3.32 -35.81
CA ARG A 190 -8.02 -3.54 -37.05
C ARG A 190 -8.80 -4.86 -37.01
N PHE A 191 -8.25 -5.88 -36.33
CA PHE A 191 -8.92 -7.15 -36.15
C PHE A 191 -10.14 -7.01 -35.25
N TRP A 192 -11.27 -7.58 -35.68
CA TRP A 192 -12.57 -7.48 -34.99
C TRP A 192 -13.04 -6.04 -34.70
N SER A 193 -12.68 -5.09 -35.57
CA SER A 193 -13.16 -3.71 -35.51
C SER A 193 -12.89 -3.02 -34.16
N GLN A 194 -11.72 -3.24 -33.57
CA GLN A 194 -11.33 -2.67 -32.28
C GLN A 194 -10.50 -1.39 -32.42
N TRP A 195 -10.40 -0.80 -33.62
CA TRP A 195 -9.60 0.39 -33.87
C TRP A 195 -10.10 1.56 -33.03
N TYR A 196 -9.20 2.15 -32.26
CA TYR A 196 -9.47 3.28 -31.38
C TYR A 196 -9.24 4.61 -32.08
N TYR A 197 -10.21 5.51 -31.95
CA TYR A 197 -10.13 6.89 -32.43
C TYR A 197 -9.96 7.89 -31.29
N ASP A 198 -10.25 7.48 -30.06
CA ASP A 198 -9.97 8.27 -28.86
C ASP A 198 -9.39 7.38 -27.74
N TRP A 199 -8.55 7.97 -26.90
CA TRP A 199 -7.98 7.27 -25.74
C TRP A 199 -9.05 6.85 -24.74
N ASP A 200 -10.15 7.59 -24.64
CA ASP A 200 -11.24 7.35 -23.70
C ASP A 200 -12.10 6.14 -24.08
N GLU A 201 -11.92 5.62 -25.29
CA GLU A 201 -12.51 4.36 -25.75
C GLU A 201 -11.77 3.12 -25.19
N ILE A 202 -10.55 3.31 -24.66
CA ILE A 202 -9.73 2.24 -24.10
C ILE A 202 -10.13 1.97 -22.65
N LEU A 203 -10.69 0.78 -22.41
CA LEU A 203 -11.05 0.30 -21.09
C LEU A 203 -10.03 -0.72 -20.54
N PRO A 204 -9.88 -0.84 -19.21
CA PRO A 204 -9.19 -1.97 -18.61
C PRO A 204 -9.82 -3.27 -19.10
N PRO A 205 -9.06 -4.36 -19.28
CA PRO A 205 -9.59 -5.47 -20.04
C PRO A 205 -10.47 -6.33 -19.13
N ARG A 206 -11.78 -6.16 -19.26
CA ARG A 206 -12.82 -6.89 -18.53
C ARG A 206 -13.19 -8.18 -19.28
N PRO A 207 -13.89 -9.15 -18.65
CA PRO A 207 -14.39 -10.34 -19.32
C PRO A 207 -15.23 -9.99 -20.56
N THR A 208 -14.94 -10.70 -21.65
CA THR A 208 -15.61 -10.59 -22.96
C THR A 208 -16.13 -11.96 -23.40
N GLY A 209 -16.99 -12.01 -24.43
CA GLY A 209 -17.54 -13.27 -24.95
C GLY A 209 -16.53 -14.23 -25.59
N ALA A 210 -15.33 -13.74 -25.92
CA ALA A 210 -14.20 -14.53 -26.43
C ALA A 210 -12.89 -14.00 -25.84
N SER A 211 -11.80 -14.78 -25.94
CA SER A 211 -10.48 -14.35 -25.48
C SER A 211 -10.01 -13.08 -26.23
N PRO A 212 -9.39 -12.10 -25.55
CA PRO A 212 -8.91 -10.87 -26.18
C PRO A 212 -7.88 -11.16 -27.28
N ALA A 213 -7.87 -10.33 -28.32
CA ALA A 213 -6.85 -10.38 -29.37
C ALA A 213 -5.44 -10.18 -28.78
N GLY A 214 -4.43 -10.82 -29.37
CA GLY A 214 -3.12 -11.07 -28.76
C GLY A 214 -2.45 -9.85 -28.09
N GLY A 215 -2.54 -8.65 -28.66
CA GLY A 215 -1.90 -7.43 -28.11
C GLY A 215 -2.43 -6.97 -26.75
N TRP A 216 -3.72 -7.21 -26.47
CA TRP A 216 -4.41 -6.81 -25.23
C TRP A 216 -3.87 -7.48 -23.97
N GLY A 217 -3.43 -8.74 -24.09
CA GLY A 217 -2.88 -9.49 -22.97
C GLY A 217 -1.49 -9.01 -22.53
N TRP A 218 -0.72 -8.38 -23.44
CA TRP A 218 0.65 -7.92 -23.17
C TRP A 218 0.71 -6.56 -22.51
N GLY A 219 -0.19 -5.64 -22.87
CA GLY A 219 -0.32 -4.35 -22.18
C GLY A 219 -0.68 -4.53 -20.70
N ARG A 220 -1.59 -5.47 -20.41
CA ARG A 220 -2.04 -5.78 -19.04
C ARG A 220 -0.91 -6.23 -18.10
N ARG A 221 -0.09 -7.21 -18.51
CA ARG A 221 1.00 -7.75 -17.66
C ARG A 221 2.10 -6.74 -17.32
N ARG A 222 2.17 -5.61 -18.05
CA ARG A 222 3.16 -4.55 -17.81
C ARG A 222 2.61 -3.39 -16.99
N PHE A 223 1.28 -3.34 -16.79
CA PHE A 223 0.61 -2.33 -15.98
C PHE A 223 0.29 -2.82 -14.57
N SER A 224 0.09 -4.13 -14.38
CA SER A 224 -0.07 -4.80 -13.08
C SER A 224 1.24 -4.89 -12.30
#